data_AF-A0A0Q6FR63-F1
#
_entry.id   AF-A0A0Q6FR63-F1
#
_cell.length_a   1.000
_cell.length_b   1.000
_cell.length_c   1.000
_cell.angle_alpha   90.00
_cell.angle_beta   90.00
_cell.angle_gamma   90.00
#
_symmetry.space_group_name_H-M   'P 1'
#
loop_
_entity.id
_entity.type
_entity.pdbx_description
1 polymer ?
#
loop_
_entity_poly.entity_id
_entity_poly.type
_entity_poly.pdbx_seq_one_letter_code
_entity_poly.pdbx_strand_id
1 'polypeptide(L)'
;MSEPTGRRAPGAQAGPALQPGHPVHPGHGHIVLRFSDGTEHRLRGMTLVGRSPQAEPGEVITDLVSVVDPGRSVSKTHLLVGMDARGLFVQDRRSTNGTVVTLPDAQQILCGESQTVRVPAGATVSFGDLGFVADAVEQD
;
A
#
# COMPACT_ATOMS: atom_id res chain seq x y z
N MET A 1 55.03 -19.04 15.25
CA MET A 1 53.98 -20.02 14.94
C MET A 1 52.80 -19.25 14.38
N SER A 2 52.53 -19.43 13.09
CA SER A 2 51.29 -19.08 12.37
C SER A 2 50.13 -19.88 12.98
N GLU A 3 48.83 -19.52 12.94
CA GLU A 3 47.97 -19.17 11.80
C GLU A 3 46.54 -18.78 12.34
N PRO A 4 45.43 -18.69 11.56
CA PRO A 4 44.58 -17.48 11.50
C PRO A 4 43.11 -17.71 11.92
N THR A 5 42.29 -16.64 12.03
CA THR A 5 40.81 -16.61 11.90
C THR A 5 40.44 -15.11 11.92
N GLY A 6 39.70 -14.50 11.00
CA GLY A 6 38.65 -14.99 10.13
C GLY A 6 37.41 -14.11 10.36
N ARG A 7 37.20 -13.15 9.43
CA ARG A 7 35.91 -12.79 8.81
C ARG A 7 34.75 -12.29 9.71
N ARG A 8 34.28 -11.04 9.47
CA ARG A 8 33.14 -10.71 8.58
C ARG A 8 32.75 -9.23 8.73
N ALA A 9 32.58 -8.57 7.58
CA ALA A 9 31.90 -7.28 7.47
C ALA A 9 30.39 -7.44 7.78
N PRO A 10 29.70 -6.38 8.23
CA PRO A 10 28.25 -6.40 8.36
C PRO A 10 27.64 -6.36 6.96
N GLY A 11 26.92 -7.42 6.59
CA GLY A 11 26.08 -7.43 5.39
C GLY A 11 24.89 -6.51 5.61
N ALA A 12 24.94 -5.32 5.03
CA ALA A 12 23.75 -4.53 4.76
C ALA A 12 22.86 -5.35 3.82
N GLN A 13 21.75 -5.87 4.33
CA GLN A 13 20.72 -6.45 3.48
C GLN A 13 20.06 -5.29 2.73
N ALA A 14 20.53 -5.03 1.51
CA ALA A 14 19.78 -4.25 0.54
C ALA A 14 18.49 -5.01 0.25
N GLY A 15 17.35 -4.42 0.62
CA GLY A 15 16.04 -4.91 0.22
C GLY A 15 15.95 -5.03 -1.31
N PRO A 16 15.10 -5.92 -1.84
CA PRO A 16 15.05 -6.17 -3.28
C PRO A 16 14.76 -4.87 -4.02
N ALA A 17 15.69 -4.49 -4.90
CA ALA A 17 15.53 -3.39 -5.82
C ALA A 17 14.25 -3.60 -6.63
N LEU A 18 13.40 -2.56 -6.65
CA LEU A 18 12.22 -2.44 -7.48
C LEU A 18 12.61 -2.72 -8.94
N GLN A 19 12.20 -3.88 -9.47
CA GLN A 19 12.30 -4.16 -10.89
C GLN A 19 11.12 -3.47 -11.60
N PRO A 20 11.36 -2.59 -12.58
CA PRO A 20 10.31 -2.12 -13.47
C PRO A 20 10.12 -3.16 -14.57
N GLY A 21 8.94 -3.79 -14.59
CA GLY A 21 8.57 -4.69 -15.69
C GLY A 21 7.58 -5.76 -15.27
N HIS A 22 6.30 -5.52 -15.54
CA HIS A 22 5.41 -6.34 -16.36
C HIS A 22 3.97 -5.83 -16.11
N PRO A 23 3.18 -5.50 -17.15
CA PRO A 23 1.74 -5.42 -16.97
C PRO A 23 1.28 -6.85 -16.67
N VAL A 24 1.04 -7.14 -15.40
CA VAL A 24 0.30 -8.33 -14.99
C VAL A 24 -1.13 -8.12 -15.46
N HIS A 25 -1.57 -8.88 -16.45
CA HIS A 25 -2.99 -8.98 -16.76
C HIS A 25 -3.59 -9.87 -15.67
N PRO A 26 -4.42 -9.35 -14.75
CA PRO A 26 -4.97 -10.18 -13.69
C PRO A 26 -5.96 -11.17 -14.28
N GLY A 27 -5.84 -12.44 -13.88
CA GLY A 27 -6.94 -13.39 -13.99
C GLY A 27 -8.15 -12.88 -13.19
N HIS A 28 -9.10 -12.26 -13.89
CA HIS A 28 -10.55 -12.37 -13.72
C HIS A 28 -11.16 -11.99 -12.35
N GLY A 29 -10.57 -11.02 -11.66
CA GLY A 29 -11.23 -10.28 -10.57
C GLY A 29 -10.81 -8.82 -10.59
N HIS A 30 -11.69 -7.90 -10.19
CA HIS A 30 -11.31 -6.50 -9.97
C HIS A 30 -11.43 -6.17 -8.49
N ILE A 31 -10.43 -5.45 -7.97
CA ILE A 31 -10.45 -4.98 -6.58
C ILE A 31 -11.25 -3.68 -6.52
N VAL A 32 -12.20 -3.61 -5.60
CA VAL A 32 -12.93 -2.39 -5.27
C VAL A 32 -12.53 -1.93 -3.88
N LEU A 33 -12.04 -0.70 -3.79
CA LEU A 33 -11.74 -0.03 -2.53
C LEU A 33 -13.00 0.70 -2.08
N ARG A 34 -13.62 0.24 -1.00
CA ARG A 34 -14.81 0.88 -0.43
C ARG A 34 -14.43 1.74 0.75
N PHE A 35 -14.49 3.05 0.58
CA PHE A 35 -14.12 4.03 1.58
C PHE A 35 -15.21 4.22 2.64
N SER A 36 -14.82 4.67 3.83
CA SER A 36 -15.75 4.95 4.93
C SER A 36 -16.79 6.03 4.62
N ASP A 37 -16.55 6.89 3.63
CA ASP A 37 -17.50 7.89 3.15
C ASP A 37 -18.58 7.32 2.21
N GLY A 38 -18.53 6.02 1.92
CA GLY A 38 -19.44 5.32 1.01
C GLY A 38 -18.97 5.32 -0.45
N THR A 39 -17.87 6.00 -0.78
CA THR A 39 -17.30 6.02 -2.13
C THR A 39 -16.66 4.67 -2.44
N GLU A 40 -16.89 4.17 -3.65
CA GLU A 40 -16.25 2.97 -4.16
C GLU A 40 -15.30 3.34 -5.29
N HIS A 41 -14.06 2.86 -5.20
CA HIS A 41 -13.04 3.09 -6.22
C HIS A 41 -12.52 1.76 -6.74
N ARG A 42 -12.75 1.49 -8.02
CA ARG A 42 -12.19 0.31 -8.68
C ARG A 42 -10.70 0.51 -8.91
N LEU A 43 -9.88 -0.34 -8.32
CA LEU A 43 -8.44 -0.31 -8.50
C LEU A 43 -8.06 -0.76 -9.91
N ARG A 44 -7.52 0.17 -10.71
CA ARG A 44 -7.07 -0.09 -12.08
C ARG A 44 -5.55 -0.19 -12.21
N GLY A 45 -4.82 0.23 -11.18
CA GLY A 45 -3.35 0.23 -11.16
C GLY A 45 -2.83 0.85 -9.88
N MET A 46 -1.77 1.64 -9.99
CA MET A 46 -1.20 2.38 -8.85
C MET A 46 -2.11 3.57 -8.53
N THR A 47 -2.62 3.64 -7.30
CA THR A 47 -3.56 4.67 -6.88
C THR A 47 -3.06 5.37 -5.63
N LEU A 48 -2.95 6.70 -5.66
CA LEU A 48 -2.60 7.48 -4.47
C LEU A 48 -3.86 7.90 -3.73
N VAL A 49 -3.84 7.73 -2.41
CA VAL A 49 -4.95 8.10 -1.52
C VAL A 49 -4.47 9.16 -0.54
N GLY A 50 -5.27 10.19 -0.35
CA GLY A 50 -5.03 11.23 0.66
C GLY A 50 -6.00 12.39 0.51
N ARG A 51 -5.87 13.45 1.32
CA ARG A 51 -6.78 14.61 1.21
C ARG A 51 -6.52 15.49 -0.02
N SER A 52 -5.30 15.42 -0.56
CA SER A 52 -4.87 16.17 -1.75
C SER A 52 -3.74 15.38 -2.42
N PRO A 53 -4.05 14.19 -2.97
CA PRO A 53 -3.04 13.29 -3.47
C PRO A 53 -2.36 13.90 -4.69
N GLN A 54 -1.03 13.86 -4.69
CA GLN A 54 -0.21 14.29 -5.82
C GLN A 54 0.83 13.21 -6.11
N ALA A 55 0.96 12.87 -7.40
CA ALA A 55 2.02 12.00 -7.89
C ALA A 55 3.34 12.77 -7.92
N GLU A 56 4.43 12.13 -7.49
CA GLU A 56 5.75 12.72 -7.61
C GLU A 56 6.27 12.64 -9.06
N PRO A 57 7.18 13.54 -9.49
CA PRO A 57 7.76 13.50 -10.82
C PRO A 57 8.44 12.15 -11.11
N GLY A 58 7.96 11.43 -12.13
CA GLY A 58 8.49 10.12 -12.52
C GLY A 58 7.77 8.92 -11.90
N GLU A 59 6.78 9.12 -11.04
CA GLU A 59 5.89 8.04 -10.58
C GLU A 59 4.82 7.71 -11.64
N VAL A 60 4.62 6.42 -11.90
CA VAL A 60 3.54 5.94 -12.77
C VAL A 60 2.32 5.68 -11.90
N ILE A 61 1.46 6.70 -11.76
CA ILE A 61 0.21 6.64 -11.01
C ILE A 61 -0.96 6.59 -11.99
N THR A 62 -1.84 5.61 -11.78
CA THR A 62 -3.05 5.38 -12.58
C THR A 62 -4.20 6.26 -12.13
N ASP A 63 -4.42 6.36 -10.82
CA ASP A 63 -5.55 7.11 -10.25
C ASP A 63 -5.15 7.89 -8.98
N LEU A 64 -5.87 8.97 -8.72
CA LEU A 64 -5.72 9.80 -7.52
C LEU A 64 -7.06 9.87 -6.79
N VAL A 65 -7.12 9.38 -5.56
CA VAL A 65 -8.33 9.35 -4.74
C VAL A 65 -8.20 10.38 -3.61
N SER A 66 -8.93 11.47 -3.76
CA SER A 66 -9.06 12.50 -2.73
C SER A 66 -10.12 12.11 -1.71
N VAL A 67 -9.75 12.00 -0.44
CA VAL A 67 -10.69 11.76 0.67
C VAL A 67 -11.05 13.06 1.38
N VAL A 68 -12.30 13.16 1.85
CA VAL A 68 -12.76 14.30 2.63
C VAL A 68 -12.42 14.07 4.10
N ASP A 69 -11.40 14.78 4.58
CA ASP A 69 -10.94 14.68 5.97
C ASP A 69 -10.95 16.07 6.65
N PRO A 70 -12.07 16.48 7.24
CA PRO A 70 -12.18 17.77 7.93
C PRO A 70 -11.33 17.83 9.20
N GLY A 71 -11.02 16.68 9.81
CA GLY A 71 -10.17 16.55 11.01
C GLY A 71 -8.69 16.80 10.74
N ARG A 72 -8.26 16.80 9.46
CA ARG A 72 -6.86 16.89 9.03
C ARG A 72 -5.98 15.75 9.57
N SER A 73 -6.59 14.60 9.88
CA SER A 73 -5.92 13.37 10.28
C SER A 73 -5.28 12.61 9.11
N VAL A 74 -5.53 13.01 7.88
CA VAL A 74 -5.00 12.41 6.65
C VAL A 74 -4.02 13.36 5.97
N SER A 75 -2.82 12.86 5.64
CA SER A 75 -1.82 13.59 4.86
C SER A 75 -2.30 13.92 3.43
N LYS A 76 -1.65 14.88 2.77
CA LYS A 76 -1.94 15.25 1.36
C LYS A 76 -1.91 14.01 0.46
N THR A 77 -0.78 13.31 0.46
CA THR A 77 -0.60 11.97 -0.09
C THR A 77 -0.30 11.05 1.09
N HIS A 78 -1.27 10.24 1.51
CA HIS A 78 -1.17 9.43 2.74
C HIS A 78 -0.57 8.06 2.45
N LEU A 79 -1.11 7.37 1.44
CA LEU A 79 -0.67 6.03 1.08
C LEU A 79 -0.82 5.78 -0.42
N LEU A 80 0.02 4.89 -0.93
CA LEU A 80 -0.07 4.33 -2.27
C LEU A 80 -0.74 2.97 -2.16
N VAL A 81 -1.80 2.75 -2.94
CA VAL A 81 -2.42 1.45 -3.14
C VAL A 81 -2.00 0.93 -4.50
N GLY A 82 -1.62 -0.34 -4.58
CA GLY A 82 -1.26 -0.94 -5.85
C GLY A 82 -1.50 -2.44 -5.84
N MET A 83 -1.38 -3.05 -7.00
CA MET A 83 -1.52 -4.48 -7.16
C MET A 83 -0.31 -5.02 -7.93
N ASP A 84 0.32 -6.06 -7.40
CA ASP A 84 1.41 -6.78 -8.05
C ASP A 84 1.07 -8.27 -8.21
N ALA A 85 2.04 -9.07 -8.65
CA ALA A 85 1.86 -10.51 -8.84
C ALA A 85 1.46 -11.30 -7.57
N ARG A 86 1.67 -10.73 -6.37
CA ARG A 86 1.27 -11.31 -5.08
C ARG A 86 -0.06 -10.77 -4.57
N GLY A 87 -0.69 -9.84 -5.31
CA GLY A 87 -1.97 -9.23 -4.98
C GLY A 87 -1.86 -7.78 -4.52
N LEU A 88 -2.91 -7.33 -3.84
CA LEU A 88 -3.05 -5.96 -3.37
C LEU A 88 -2.04 -5.64 -2.26
N PHE A 89 -1.47 -4.45 -2.34
CA PHE A 89 -0.60 -3.90 -1.33
C PHE A 89 -0.88 -2.43 -1.10
N VAL A 90 -0.50 -1.97 0.08
CA VAL A 90 -0.46 -0.55 0.43
C VAL A 90 0.94 -0.17 0.88
N GLN A 91 1.34 1.07 0.61
CA GLN A 91 2.58 1.64 1.09
C GLN A 91 2.32 3.00 1.71
N ASP A 92 2.75 3.16 2.96
CA ASP A 92 2.64 4.42 3.67
C ASP A 92 3.59 5.48 3.08
N ARG A 93 3.06 6.67 2.77
CA ARG A 93 3.81 7.79 2.17
C ARG A 93 4.27 8.80 3.22
N ARG A 94 4.87 8.31 4.31
CA ARG A 94 5.30 9.11 5.47
C ARG A 94 4.12 9.87 6.06
N SER A 95 3.03 9.15 6.31
CA SER A 95 1.86 9.75 6.92
C SER A 95 2.15 10.19 8.36
N THR A 96 1.42 11.20 8.84
CA THR A 96 1.62 11.71 10.20
C THR A 96 0.97 10.82 11.26
N ASN A 97 -0.19 10.22 10.93
CA ASN A 97 -0.97 9.42 11.87
C ASN A 97 -0.79 7.91 11.68
N GLY A 98 -0.05 7.49 10.65
CA GLY A 98 0.18 6.09 10.34
C GLY A 98 -0.96 5.43 9.56
N THR A 99 -0.63 4.28 8.99
CA THR A 99 -1.57 3.39 8.29
C THR A 99 -1.59 2.04 9.00
N VAL A 100 -2.77 1.48 9.24
CA VAL A 100 -2.99 0.17 9.87
C VAL A 100 -3.79 -0.71 8.93
N VAL A 101 -3.33 -1.93 8.67
CA VAL A 101 -4.08 -2.94 7.93
C VAL A 101 -4.64 -3.95 8.91
N THR A 102 -5.96 -4.02 9.02
CA THR A 102 -6.68 -5.03 9.80
C THR A 102 -7.09 -6.16 8.85
N LEU A 103 -6.52 -7.33 9.06
CA LEU A 103 -6.82 -8.54 8.31
C LEU A 103 -8.21 -9.11 8.68
N PRO A 104 -8.79 -9.99 7.84
CA PRO A 104 -10.09 -10.63 8.14
C PRO A 104 -10.10 -11.47 9.41
N ASP A 105 -8.95 -11.97 9.85
CA ASP A 105 -8.76 -12.70 11.11
C ASP A 105 -8.58 -11.77 12.34
N ALA A 106 -8.85 -10.47 12.17
CA ALA A 106 -8.68 -9.39 13.13
C ALA A 106 -7.22 -9.06 13.51
N GLN A 107 -6.22 -9.68 12.86
CA GLN A 107 -4.83 -9.30 13.08
C GLN A 107 -4.55 -7.92 12.48
N GLN A 108 -3.87 -7.06 13.24
CA GLN A 108 -3.49 -5.72 12.80
C GLN A 108 -2.01 -5.65 12.43
N ILE A 109 -1.72 -5.08 11.27
CA ILE A 109 -0.38 -4.82 10.77
C ILE A 109 -0.22 -3.32 10.66
N LEU A 110 0.67 -2.76 11.48
CA LEU A 110 1.07 -1.36 11.36
C LEU A 110 1.99 -1.19 10.14
N CYS A 111 1.62 -0.31 9.22
CA CYS A 111 2.50 0.07 8.13
C CYS A 111 3.54 1.05 8.66
N GLY A 112 4.79 0.60 8.81
CA GLY A 112 5.90 1.50 9.05
C GLY A 112 6.12 2.44 7.85
N GLU A 113 6.89 3.50 8.09
CA GLU A 113 7.25 4.48 7.07
C GLU A 113 7.85 3.82 5.83
N SER A 114 7.27 4.08 4.66
CA SER A 114 7.70 3.50 3.37
C SER A 114 7.61 1.96 3.29
N GLN A 115 7.03 1.28 4.29
CA GLN A 115 6.83 -0.15 4.23
C GLN A 115 5.62 -0.49 3.36
N THR A 116 5.80 -1.54 2.57
CA THR A 116 4.73 -2.15 1.80
C THR A 116 4.08 -3.26 2.62
N VAL A 117 2.78 -3.11 2.90
CA VAL A 117 1.98 -4.11 3.62
C VAL A 117 0.97 -4.73 2.67
N ARG A 118 0.77 -6.05 2.82
CA ARG A 118 -0.17 -6.81 2.01
C ARG A 118 -1.58 -6.67 2.55
N VAL A 119 -2.52 -6.46 1.64
CA VAL A 119 -3.93 -6.27 1.96
C VAL A 119 -4.70 -7.37 1.25
N PRO A 120 -4.98 -8.50 1.90
CA PRO A 120 -5.83 -9.51 1.30
C PRO A 120 -7.26 -8.96 1.11
N ALA A 121 -8.04 -9.60 0.25
CA ALA A 121 -9.45 -9.29 0.09
C ALA A 121 -10.19 -9.44 1.44
N GLY A 122 -11.13 -8.54 1.71
CA GLY A 122 -11.84 -8.42 2.98
C GLY A 122 -11.04 -7.74 4.10
N ALA A 123 -9.78 -7.37 3.88
CA ALA A 123 -9.02 -6.59 4.84
C ALA A 123 -9.44 -5.11 4.83
N THR A 124 -9.36 -4.49 6.00
CA THR A 124 -9.64 -3.08 6.21
C THR A 124 -8.34 -2.31 6.38
N VAL A 125 -8.15 -1.26 5.60
CA VAL A 125 -7.01 -0.34 5.73
C VAL A 125 -7.52 0.93 6.39
N SER A 126 -7.00 1.24 7.58
CA SER A 126 -7.27 2.45 8.33
C SER A 126 -6.08 3.41 8.22
N PHE A 127 -6.35 4.68 7.99
CA PHE A 127 -5.34 5.73 7.79
C PHE A 127 -5.86 7.04 8.37
N GLY A 128 -5.17 7.55 9.40
CA GLY A 128 -5.75 8.60 10.25
C GLY A 128 -7.09 8.14 10.86
N ASP A 129 -8.14 8.93 10.70
CA ASP A 129 -9.51 8.60 11.18
C ASP A 129 -10.40 7.99 10.09
N LEU A 130 -9.85 7.80 8.89
CA LEU A 130 -10.56 7.24 7.74
C LEU A 130 -10.07 5.82 7.45
N GLY A 131 -10.79 5.14 6.56
CA GLY A 131 -10.40 3.83 6.11
C GLY A 131 -11.08 3.43 4.81
N PHE A 132 -10.64 2.31 4.26
CA PHE A 132 -11.36 1.59 3.22
C PHE A 132 -11.26 0.09 3.45
N VAL A 133 -12.22 -0.65 2.92
CA VAL A 133 -12.18 -2.11 2.81
C VAL A 133 -11.78 -2.47 1.39
N ALA A 134 -10.86 -3.43 1.24
CA ALA A 134 -10.49 -3.96 -0.05
C ALA A 134 -11.35 -5.18 -0.37
N ASP A 135 -12.32 -5.02 -1.29
CA ASP A 135 -13.17 -6.11 -1.73
C ASP A 135 -12.65 -6.69 -3.06
N ALA A 136 -12.60 -8.02 -3.16
CA ALA A 136 -12.28 -8.69 -4.42
C ALA A 136 -13.59 -9.13 -5.08
N VAL A 137 -13.94 -8.46 -6.17
CA VAL A 137 -15.13 -8.78 -6.95
C VAL A 137 -14.72 -9.76 -8.05
N GLU A 138 -15.16 -11.01 -7.93
CA GLU A 138 -15.03 -12.00 -9.00
C GLU A 138 -15.86 -11.53 -10.22
N GLN A 139 -15.30 -11.64 -11.43
CA GLN A 139 -16.08 -11.35 -12.63
C GLN A 139 -16.95 -12.58 -12.96
N ASP A 140 -18.27 -12.39 -12.93
CA ASP A 140 -19.27 -13.35 -13.42
C ASP A 140 -19.06 -13.67 -14.91
#